data_AF-A0A1H8PNP1-F1
#
_entry.id   AF-A0A1H8PNP1-F1
#
_cell.length_a   1.000
_cell.length_b   1.000
_cell.length_c   1.000
_cell.angle_alpha   90.00
_cell.angle_beta   90.00
_cell.angle_gamma   90.00
#
_symmetry.space_group_name_H-M   'P 1'
#
loop_
_entity.id
_entity.type
_entity.pdbx_description
1 polymer ?
#
loop_
_entity_poly.entity_id
_entity_poly.type
_entity_poly.pdbx_seq_one_letter_code
_entity_poly.pdbx_strand_id
1 'polypeptide(L)'
;MTKRIIATDADLTGDEIIYTTRRALPMTISGLSAGMWYLLNTTMSEAISVAAAPVEPGDFARTASTDTTRTIHSGHSLTDSYVHIGPWPGNMRSVLESVGYTDTYNREIKSTVPGSMIQYRWEHDGNLTEGERAVEDIDQFHTLMITEGGPPPRTTSEGMVNTLDYFCKFTANTIENGAGNEVILWSIWPDLNGPGGTEPPAEWAGYTFRTGLPEYENSFKYMADYATWKMRQLYPSLPEDWRVWLIPGHKWMERVYDDIQ
;
A
#
# COMPACT_ATOMS: atom_id res chain seq x y z
N MET A 1 -21.26 -17.71 -8.60
CA MET A 1 -20.93 -17.41 -10.01
C MET A 1 -19.74 -16.46 -9.95
N THR A 2 -18.50 -16.98 -10.01
CA THR A 2 -17.28 -16.18 -9.82
C THR A 2 -17.11 -15.22 -10.99
N LYS A 3 -17.12 -13.91 -10.74
CA LYS A 3 -16.83 -12.91 -11.79
C LYS A 3 -15.39 -13.14 -12.25
N ARG A 4 -15.20 -13.30 -13.56
CA ARG A 4 -13.88 -13.55 -14.14
C ARG A 4 -13.08 -12.24 -14.10
N ILE A 5 -12.16 -12.17 -13.15
CA ILE A 5 -11.16 -11.09 -13.04
C ILE A 5 -10.00 -11.54 -13.91
N ILE A 6 -9.73 -10.79 -14.97
CA ILE A 6 -8.50 -10.90 -15.77
C ILE A 6 -8.06 -9.46 -16.01
N ALA A 7 -6.86 -9.12 -15.54
CA ALA A 7 -6.18 -7.91 -16.00
C ALA A 7 -5.80 -8.12 -17.48
N THR A 8 -6.28 -7.25 -18.37
CA THR A 8 -5.97 -7.33 -19.81
C THR A 8 -5.00 -6.22 -20.21
N ASP A 9 -4.22 -6.41 -21.28
CA ASP A 9 -3.31 -5.39 -21.80
C ASP A 9 -4.03 -4.06 -22.11
N ALA A 10 -5.31 -4.11 -22.48
CA ALA A 10 -6.14 -2.93 -22.72
C ALA A 10 -6.40 -2.11 -21.44
N ASP A 11 -6.43 -2.74 -20.26
CA ASP A 11 -6.55 -2.06 -18.96
C ASP A 11 -5.25 -1.32 -18.57
N LEU A 12 -4.11 -1.63 -19.22
CA LEU A 12 -2.81 -1.02 -18.96
C LEU A 12 -2.48 0.15 -19.90
N THR A 13 -3.24 0.29 -20.99
CA THR A 13 -3.06 1.34 -22.01
C THR A 13 -4.18 2.39 -22.01
N GLY A 14 -5.20 2.24 -21.16
CA GLY A 14 -6.32 3.17 -21.06
C GLY A 14 -5.96 4.45 -20.30
N ASP A 15 -5.90 5.55 -21.04
CA ASP A 15 -5.95 6.96 -20.62
C ASP A 15 -5.38 7.31 -19.24
N GLU A 16 -4.14 7.81 -19.25
CA GLU A 16 -3.74 8.98 -18.48
C GLU A 16 -4.32 9.07 -17.04
N ILE A 17 -3.76 8.28 -16.11
CA ILE A 17 -3.66 8.78 -14.73
C ILE A 17 -2.68 9.95 -14.77
N ILE A 18 -3.17 11.13 -15.16
CA ILE A 18 -2.41 12.37 -15.25
C ILE A 18 -1.96 12.74 -13.84
N TYR A 19 -0.75 12.32 -13.46
CA TYR A 19 -0.01 13.03 -12.43
C TYR A 19 0.51 14.33 -13.04
N THR A 20 -0.28 15.40 -12.94
CA THR A 20 0.25 16.75 -13.18
C THR A 20 1.17 17.11 -12.02
N THR A 21 2.42 16.68 -12.12
CA THR A 21 3.50 17.31 -11.36
C THR A 21 3.71 18.70 -11.95
N ARG A 22 3.20 19.74 -11.27
CA ARG A 22 3.68 21.11 -11.51
C ARG A 22 5.14 21.18 -11.06
N ARG A 23 6.07 20.77 -11.93
CA ARG A 23 7.46 21.23 -11.85
C ARG A 23 7.45 22.72 -12.20
N ALA A 24 7.56 23.57 -11.18
CA ALA A 24 8.00 24.93 -11.38
C ALA A 24 9.46 24.87 -11.87
N LEU A 25 9.67 25.20 -13.15
CA LEU A 25 11.00 25.49 -13.68
C LEU A 25 11.48 26.84 -13.12
N PRO A 26 12.76 27.00 -12.76
CA PRO A 26 13.29 28.26 -12.28
C PRO A 26 13.38 29.25 -13.45
N MET A 27 12.54 30.27 -13.45
CA MET A 27 12.67 31.42 -14.35
C MET A 27 13.46 32.49 -13.60
N THR A 28 14.74 32.66 -13.95
CA THR A 28 15.53 33.81 -13.53
C THR A 28 14.94 35.09 -14.12
N ILE A 29 14.37 35.94 -13.27
CA ILE A 29 14.02 37.33 -13.63
C ILE A 29 14.93 38.25 -12.83
N SER A 30 15.99 38.72 -13.49
CA SER A 30 16.77 39.86 -13.03
C SER A 30 16.03 41.15 -13.35
N GLY A 31 15.75 41.95 -12.31
CA GLY A 31 15.49 43.39 -12.44
C GLY A 31 14.03 43.82 -12.28
N LEU A 32 13.59 44.04 -11.04
CA LEU A 32 12.46 44.92 -10.72
C LEU A 32 12.78 45.77 -9.49
N SER A 33 12.37 47.04 -9.57
CA SER A 33 12.80 48.17 -8.73
C SER A 33 12.06 48.26 -7.38
N ALA A 34 12.59 49.13 -6.50
CA ALA A 34 12.21 49.31 -5.09
C ALA A 34 10.72 49.61 -4.80
N GLY A 35 9.89 49.89 -5.82
CA GLY A 35 8.44 50.08 -5.65
C GLY A 35 7.65 48.79 -5.40
N MET A 36 8.23 47.61 -5.66
CA MET A 36 7.56 46.33 -5.48
C MET A 36 7.66 45.75 -4.05
N TRP A 37 8.55 46.31 -3.23
CA TRP A 37 8.77 45.87 -1.84
C TRP A 37 7.62 46.24 -0.90
N TYR A 38 6.83 47.27 -1.20
CA TYR A 38 5.71 47.68 -0.33
C TYR A 38 4.43 46.86 -0.57
N LEU A 39 4.29 46.18 -1.71
CA LEU A 39 3.18 45.25 -2.00
C LEU A 39 3.47 43.81 -1.54
N LEU A 40 4.74 43.46 -1.36
CA LEU A 40 5.17 42.15 -0.86
C LEU A 40 5.08 42.04 0.68
N ASN A 41 5.23 43.13 1.43
CA ASN A 41 5.17 43.08 2.90
C ASN A 41 3.75 43.08 3.47
N THR A 42 2.76 43.61 2.76
CA THR A 42 1.35 43.57 3.21
C THR A 42 0.69 42.23 2.91
N THR A 43 1.14 41.51 1.87
CA THR A 43 0.63 40.18 1.51
C THR A 43 1.33 39.04 2.26
N MET A 44 2.54 39.25 2.78
CA MET A 44 3.24 38.25 3.61
C MET A 44 2.81 38.23 5.07
N SER A 45 2.20 39.31 5.60
CA SER A 45 1.65 39.29 6.97
C SER A 45 0.27 38.60 7.06
N GLU A 46 -0.45 38.43 5.95
CA GLU A 46 -1.66 37.60 5.88
C GLU A 46 -1.36 36.13 5.54
N ALA A 47 -0.13 35.82 5.10
CA ALA A 47 0.29 34.47 4.72
C ALA A 47 0.85 33.63 5.90
N ILE A 48 0.88 34.17 7.13
CA ILE A 48 1.29 33.47 8.35
C ILE A 48 0.13 33.46 9.36
N SER A 49 -1.03 32.99 8.93
CA SER A 49 -2.15 32.62 9.80
C SER A 49 -3.15 31.75 9.07
N VAL A 50 -2.66 30.77 8.31
CA VAL A 50 -3.45 29.58 8.02
C VAL A 50 -2.54 28.41 8.33
N ALA A 51 -2.37 28.13 9.63
CA ALA A 51 -2.35 26.72 10.01
C ALA A 51 -3.58 26.15 9.31
N ALA A 52 -3.35 25.34 8.26
CA ALA A 52 -4.43 24.69 7.54
C ALA A 52 -5.38 24.18 8.63
N ALA A 53 -6.62 24.67 8.62
CA ALA A 53 -7.65 24.10 9.46
C ALA A 53 -7.49 22.58 9.31
N PRO A 54 -7.54 21.79 10.41
CA PRO A 54 -7.45 20.34 10.30
C PRO A 54 -8.37 19.96 9.16
N VAL A 55 -7.82 19.28 8.15
CA VAL A 55 -8.63 18.74 7.07
C VAL A 55 -9.66 17.92 7.80
N GLU A 56 -10.89 18.42 7.88
CA GLU A 56 -12.01 17.68 8.44
C GLU A 56 -11.93 16.33 7.76
N PRO A 57 -11.69 15.24 8.51
CA PRO A 57 -11.55 13.94 7.88
C PRO A 57 -12.80 13.78 7.04
N GLY A 58 -12.67 13.82 5.71
CA GLY A 58 -13.79 13.50 4.84
C GLY A 58 -14.35 12.18 5.35
N ASP A 59 -15.67 12.03 5.35
CA ASP A 59 -16.49 11.10 6.17
C ASP A 59 -16.08 9.60 6.22
N PHE A 60 -14.94 9.23 5.65
CA PHE A 60 -14.10 8.08 6.00
C PHE A 60 -12.65 8.50 6.35
N ALA A 61 -12.44 9.01 7.56
CA ALA A 61 -11.36 8.42 8.34
C ALA A 61 -11.75 6.95 8.49
N ARG A 62 -10.92 6.01 7.99
CA ARG A 62 -11.11 4.59 8.27
C ARG A 62 -11.48 4.45 9.75
N THR A 63 -12.66 3.91 10.05
CA THR A 63 -13.03 3.65 11.44
C THR A 63 -11.91 2.82 12.05
N ALA A 64 -11.32 3.33 13.13
CA ALA A 64 -10.24 2.62 13.79
C ALA A 64 -10.70 1.19 14.10
N SER A 65 -9.81 0.23 13.90
CA SER A 65 -10.07 -1.13 14.37
C SER A 65 -10.44 -1.09 15.84
N THR A 66 -11.28 -2.02 16.25
CA THR A 66 -11.70 -2.17 17.64
C THR A 66 -11.20 -3.49 18.18
N ASP A 67 -11.46 -3.72 19.47
CA ASP A 67 -11.25 -5.01 20.11
C ASP A 67 -12.12 -6.16 19.56
N THR A 68 -12.91 -5.95 18.51
CA THR A 68 -13.65 -7.04 17.86
C THR A 68 -13.22 -7.25 16.42
N THR A 69 -12.35 -6.38 15.90
CA THR A 69 -11.82 -6.51 14.55
C THR A 69 -10.86 -7.70 14.49
N ARG A 70 -11.05 -8.54 13.48
CA ARG A 70 -10.12 -9.61 13.12
C ARG A 70 -9.48 -9.28 11.78
N THR A 71 -8.16 -9.34 11.74
CA THR A 71 -7.33 -9.06 10.57
C THR A 71 -6.60 -10.32 10.17
N ILE A 72 -6.58 -10.62 8.87
CA ILE A 72 -5.74 -11.67 8.32
C ILE A 72 -4.63 -11.07 7.46
N HIS A 73 -3.40 -11.48 7.73
CA HIS A 73 -2.20 -10.98 7.08
C HIS A 73 -1.68 -12.04 6.12
N SER A 74 -1.95 -11.84 4.84
CA SER A 74 -1.37 -12.65 3.79
C SER A 74 -0.16 -11.93 3.23
N GLY A 75 1.03 -12.49 3.38
CA GLY A 75 2.21 -11.82 2.86
C GLY A 75 3.33 -12.71 2.40
N HIS A 76 4.31 -12.06 1.79
CA HIS A 76 5.69 -12.52 1.67
C HIS A 76 6.39 -12.48 3.05
N SER A 77 7.67 -12.86 3.13
CA SER A 77 8.49 -12.99 4.35
C SER A 77 8.50 -11.78 5.30
N LEU A 78 8.00 -10.61 4.90
CA LEU A 78 7.85 -9.47 5.81
C LEU A 78 6.70 -9.69 6.81
N THR A 79 5.62 -10.37 6.45
CA THR A 79 4.57 -10.75 7.41
C THR A 79 5.09 -11.69 8.47
N ASP A 80 6.05 -12.56 8.12
CA ASP A 80 6.79 -13.30 9.14
C ASP A 80 7.49 -12.34 10.09
N SER A 81 8.12 -11.29 9.58
CA SER A 81 8.80 -10.35 10.46
C SER A 81 7.83 -9.67 11.43
N TYR A 82 6.75 -9.02 10.99
CA TYR A 82 5.94 -8.19 11.91
C TYR A 82 4.80 -8.92 12.65
N VAL A 83 4.26 -10.03 12.10
CA VAL A 83 3.18 -10.81 12.72
C VAL A 83 3.71 -12.03 13.50
N HIS A 84 4.86 -12.61 13.13
CA HIS A 84 5.33 -13.84 13.78
C HIS A 84 5.64 -13.63 15.26
N ILE A 85 5.51 -14.76 15.96
CA ILE A 85 5.70 -14.93 17.39
C ILE A 85 7.18 -15.31 17.59
N GLY A 86 8.05 -14.32 17.78
CA GLY A 86 9.50 -14.50 17.94
C GLY A 86 10.23 -13.15 18.01
N PRO A 87 11.51 -13.09 18.42
CA PRO A 87 12.19 -11.81 18.58
C PRO A 87 12.31 -11.04 17.26
N TRP A 88 11.80 -9.80 17.28
CA TRP A 88 11.96 -8.64 16.40
C TRP A 88 12.42 -8.88 14.95
N PRO A 89 11.66 -8.40 13.94
CA PRO A 89 10.28 -7.92 13.85
C PRO A 89 9.03 -8.37 14.64
N GLY A 90 8.93 -9.44 15.42
CA GLY A 90 7.59 -9.91 15.87
C GLY A 90 6.90 -9.00 16.91
N ASN A 91 6.01 -8.07 16.51
CA ASN A 91 5.52 -7.02 17.42
C ASN A 91 4.08 -6.55 17.23
N MET A 92 3.38 -6.89 16.15
CA MET A 92 2.05 -6.30 15.94
C MET A 92 1.11 -6.61 17.09
N ARG A 93 1.06 -7.88 17.52
CA ARG A 93 0.26 -8.33 18.67
C ARG A 93 0.69 -7.65 19.97
N SER A 94 2.00 -7.54 20.21
CA SER A 94 2.54 -6.86 21.40
C SER A 94 2.20 -5.36 21.44
N VAL A 95 2.25 -4.68 20.28
CA VAL A 95 1.85 -3.28 20.14
C VAL A 95 0.36 -3.13 20.42
N LEU A 96 -0.48 -4.00 19.86
CA LEU A 96 -1.92 -4.01 20.12
C LEU A 96 -2.22 -4.25 21.62
N GLU A 97 -1.56 -5.22 22.24
CA GLU A 97 -1.67 -5.47 23.69
C GLU A 97 -1.26 -4.24 24.52
N SER A 98 -0.20 -3.52 24.11
CA SER A 98 0.28 -2.32 24.81
C SER A 98 -0.71 -1.16 24.80
N VAL A 99 -1.62 -1.13 23.80
CA VAL A 99 -2.69 -0.13 23.70
C VAL A 99 -4.05 -0.65 24.16
N GLY A 100 -4.07 -1.80 24.84
CA GLY A 100 -5.24 -2.33 25.54
C GLY A 100 -5.99 -3.45 24.81
N TYR A 101 -5.51 -3.91 23.66
CA TYR A 101 -6.19 -5.00 22.95
C TYR A 101 -5.98 -6.33 23.66
N THR A 102 -7.06 -7.09 23.80
CA THR A 102 -7.03 -8.45 24.34
C THR A 102 -7.03 -9.49 23.21
N ASP A 103 -6.70 -10.75 23.48
CA ASP A 103 -6.90 -11.86 22.52
C ASP A 103 -6.30 -11.63 21.10
N THR A 104 -5.15 -10.97 21.05
CA THR A 104 -4.48 -10.59 19.79
C THR A 104 -4.09 -11.78 18.92
N TYR A 105 -3.95 -12.97 19.52
CA TYR A 105 -3.66 -14.23 18.83
C TYR A 105 -4.81 -14.70 17.95
N ASN A 106 -6.06 -14.51 18.37
CA ASN A 106 -7.23 -14.88 17.57
C ASN A 106 -7.65 -13.76 16.62
N ARG A 107 -7.18 -12.53 16.85
CA ARG A 107 -7.55 -11.33 16.07
C ARG A 107 -6.60 -11.06 14.91
N GLU A 108 -5.30 -11.21 15.10
CA GLU A 108 -4.30 -10.96 14.06
C GLU A 108 -3.76 -12.29 13.53
N ILE A 109 -4.37 -12.80 12.47
CA ILE A 109 -4.07 -14.13 11.92
C ILE A 109 -3.06 -14.02 10.79
N LYS A 110 -2.14 -14.97 10.75
CA LYS A 110 -1.08 -15.03 9.76
C LYS A 110 -1.43 -16.05 8.69
N SER A 111 -1.69 -15.57 7.46
CA SER A 111 -1.90 -16.38 6.25
C SER A 111 -0.69 -16.30 5.32
N THR A 112 0.51 -16.52 5.86
CA THR A 112 1.77 -16.30 5.13
C THR A 112 2.40 -17.59 4.70
N VAL A 113 2.77 -17.65 3.41
CA VAL A 113 3.67 -18.65 2.88
C VAL A 113 5.01 -17.96 2.62
N PRO A 114 6.06 -18.20 3.44
CA PRO A 114 7.32 -17.48 3.35
C PRO A 114 7.96 -17.57 1.96
N GLY A 115 8.55 -16.46 1.50
CA GLY A 115 9.24 -16.40 0.20
C GLY A 115 8.33 -16.46 -1.03
N SER A 116 7.02 -16.51 -0.85
CA SER A 116 6.09 -16.75 -1.96
C SER A 116 5.43 -15.47 -2.50
N MET A 117 5.32 -15.41 -3.82
CA MET A 117 4.58 -14.35 -4.51
C MET A 117 3.06 -14.46 -4.28
N ILE A 118 2.32 -13.38 -4.49
CA ILE A 118 0.86 -13.34 -4.29
C ILE A 118 0.10 -14.44 -5.04
N GLN A 119 0.50 -14.78 -6.27
CA GLN A 119 -0.09 -15.90 -7.02
C GLN A 119 0.02 -17.21 -6.25
N TYR A 120 1.22 -17.53 -5.75
CA TYR A 120 1.48 -18.80 -5.10
C TYR A 120 0.60 -18.95 -3.86
N ARG A 121 0.43 -17.87 -3.08
CA ARG A 121 -0.44 -17.83 -1.88
C ARG A 121 -1.92 -18.02 -2.18
N TRP A 122 -2.35 -17.73 -3.41
CA TRP A 122 -3.72 -18.02 -3.84
C TRP A 122 -3.92 -19.51 -4.13
N GLU A 123 -2.91 -20.12 -4.74
CA GLU A 123 -3.00 -21.49 -5.27
C GLU A 123 -2.56 -22.56 -4.27
N HIS A 124 -1.82 -22.17 -3.23
CA HIS A 124 -1.18 -23.08 -2.30
C HIS A 124 -1.38 -22.64 -0.87
N ASP A 125 -1.57 -23.64 -0.01
CA ASP A 125 -1.96 -23.43 1.38
C ASP A 125 -0.72 -23.39 2.29
N GLY A 126 0.44 -23.81 1.78
CA GLY A 126 1.66 -23.97 2.57
C GLY A 126 1.45 -24.93 3.75
N ASN A 127 2.15 -24.67 4.85
CA ASN A 127 1.93 -25.37 6.14
C ASN A 127 1.01 -24.52 7.06
N LEU A 128 0.00 -23.85 6.49
CA LEU A 128 -0.97 -23.08 7.28
C LEU A 128 -1.91 -24.01 8.05
N THR A 129 -2.36 -23.55 9.22
CA THR A 129 -3.38 -24.27 10.01
C THR A 129 -4.76 -24.01 9.42
N GLU A 130 -5.69 -24.95 9.63
CA GLU A 130 -7.11 -24.74 9.34
C GLU A 130 -7.62 -23.45 10.01
N GLY A 131 -8.37 -22.62 9.28
CA GLY A 131 -8.86 -21.34 9.77
C GLY A 131 -7.90 -20.16 9.58
N GLU A 132 -6.70 -20.38 9.05
CA GLU A 132 -5.68 -19.34 8.86
C GLU A 132 -5.43 -18.98 7.39
N ARG A 133 -6.22 -19.50 6.45
CA ARG A 133 -5.98 -19.30 5.02
C ARG A 133 -6.86 -18.18 4.46
N ALA A 134 -6.26 -17.06 4.07
CA ALA A 134 -6.96 -15.87 3.56
C ALA A 134 -7.79 -16.09 2.28
N VAL A 135 -7.57 -17.19 1.57
CA VAL A 135 -8.36 -17.54 0.38
C VAL A 135 -9.64 -18.29 0.77
N GLU A 136 -9.62 -19.09 1.83
CA GLU A 136 -10.73 -19.95 2.26
C GLU A 136 -11.50 -19.40 3.46
N ASP A 137 -10.78 -18.86 4.44
CA ASP A 137 -11.31 -18.48 5.76
C ASP A 137 -11.58 -16.98 5.89
N ILE A 138 -11.61 -16.25 4.76
CA ILE A 138 -11.73 -14.78 4.77
C ILE A 138 -13.03 -14.29 5.43
N ASP A 139 -14.05 -15.14 5.48
CA ASP A 139 -15.37 -14.88 6.04
C ASP A 139 -15.38 -14.60 7.54
N GLN A 140 -14.29 -14.91 8.23
CA GLN A 140 -14.13 -14.63 9.65
C GLN A 140 -13.40 -13.29 9.91
N PHE A 141 -12.87 -12.66 8.86
CA PHE A 141 -11.99 -11.50 8.96
C PHE A 141 -12.65 -10.25 8.38
N HIS A 142 -12.46 -9.14 9.09
CA HIS A 142 -12.96 -7.83 8.67
C HIS A 142 -11.99 -7.15 7.71
N THR A 143 -10.71 -7.48 7.85
CA THR A 143 -9.61 -6.82 7.16
C THR A 143 -8.67 -7.87 6.56
N LEU A 144 -8.41 -7.75 5.26
CA LEU A 144 -7.29 -8.40 4.60
C LEU A 144 -6.10 -7.43 4.52
N MET A 145 -4.97 -7.83 5.06
CA MET A 145 -3.69 -7.14 4.85
C MET A 145 -2.78 -7.95 3.92
N ILE A 146 -2.35 -7.35 2.82
CA ILE A 146 -1.42 -7.92 1.85
C ILE A 146 -0.05 -7.27 1.98
N THR A 147 1.01 -8.08 2.03
CA THR A 147 2.40 -7.58 1.93
C THR A 147 3.16 -8.35 0.85
N GLU A 148 3.86 -7.66 -0.07
CA GLU A 148 4.66 -8.31 -1.11
C GLU A 148 6.16 -8.20 -0.82
N GLY A 149 6.96 -9.12 -1.40
CA GLY A 149 8.43 -9.09 -1.37
C GLY A 149 9.07 -7.99 -2.22
N GLY A 150 8.25 -7.05 -2.69
CA GLY A 150 8.61 -5.99 -3.62
C GLY A 150 7.60 -5.99 -4.77
N PRO A 151 7.22 -4.82 -5.29
CA PRO A 151 6.36 -4.79 -6.44
C PRO A 151 7.20 -5.09 -7.70
N PRO A 152 6.63 -5.75 -8.71
CA PRO A 152 7.22 -5.73 -10.04
C PRO A 152 7.39 -4.27 -10.51
N PRO A 153 8.30 -4.00 -11.46
CA PRO A 153 8.33 -2.69 -12.13
C PRO A 153 6.94 -2.34 -12.69
N ARG A 154 6.55 -1.06 -12.66
CA ARG A 154 5.32 -0.58 -13.33
C ARG A 154 5.48 -0.57 -14.85
N THR A 155 5.51 -1.75 -15.41
CA THR A 155 5.52 -1.98 -16.85
C THR A 155 4.36 -2.89 -17.20
N THR A 156 4.12 -3.10 -18.49
CA THR A 156 3.25 -4.17 -18.99
C THR A 156 3.93 -5.55 -18.87
N SER A 157 4.81 -5.73 -17.88
CA SER A 157 5.47 -7.01 -17.65
C SER A 157 4.45 -8.05 -17.21
N GLU A 158 4.69 -9.29 -17.64
CA GLU A 158 3.91 -10.45 -17.18
C GLU A 158 3.85 -10.52 -15.65
N GLY A 159 4.95 -10.16 -14.97
CA GLY A 159 5.02 -10.08 -13.52
C GLY A 159 4.03 -9.09 -12.90
N MET A 160 3.90 -7.87 -13.46
CA MET A 160 2.92 -6.89 -12.98
C MET A 160 1.49 -7.32 -13.28
N VAL A 161 1.21 -7.80 -14.49
CA VAL A 161 -0.13 -8.31 -14.88
C VAL A 161 -0.58 -9.41 -13.91
N ASN A 162 0.30 -10.39 -13.68
CA ASN A 162 0.03 -11.50 -12.78
C ASN A 162 -0.20 -11.01 -11.34
N THR A 163 0.64 -10.10 -10.86
CA THR A 163 0.48 -9.51 -9.51
C THR A 163 -0.87 -8.79 -9.37
N LEU A 164 -1.27 -8.00 -10.36
CA LEU A 164 -2.56 -7.30 -10.35
C LEU A 164 -3.74 -8.26 -10.41
N ASP A 165 -3.66 -9.33 -11.21
CA ASP A 165 -4.72 -10.32 -11.33
C ASP A 165 -5.00 -10.99 -9.98
N TYR A 166 -3.96 -11.51 -9.33
CA TYR A 166 -4.10 -12.17 -8.03
C TYR A 166 -4.40 -11.18 -6.90
N PHE A 167 -3.87 -9.96 -6.95
CA PHE A 167 -4.25 -8.93 -5.98
C PHE A 167 -5.75 -8.57 -6.09
N CYS A 168 -6.26 -8.46 -7.32
CA CYS A 168 -7.70 -8.27 -7.55
C CYS A 168 -8.51 -9.48 -7.08
N LYS A 169 -8.04 -10.72 -7.26
CA LYS A 169 -8.71 -11.92 -6.75
C LYS A 169 -8.83 -11.93 -5.23
N PHE A 170 -7.74 -11.62 -4.52
CA PHE A 170 -7.77 -11.46 -3.06
C PHE A 170 -8.73 -10.35 -2.60
N THR A 171 -8.68 -9.21 -3.29
CA THR A 171 -9.54 -8.06 -2.98
C THR A 171 -11.02 -8.40 -3.19
N ALA A 172 -11.35 -9.03 -4.32
CA ALA A 172 -12.70 -9.49 -4.63
C ALA A 172 -13.19 -10.54 -3.64
N ASN A 173 -12.34 -11.51 -3.26
CA ASN A 173 -12.69 -12.51 -2.26
C ASN A 173 -13.06 -11.87 -0.91
N THR A 174 -12.33 -10.82 -0.53
CA THR A 174 -12.63 -10.07 0.70
C THR A 174 -13.96 -9.32 0.59
N ILE A 175 -14.24 -8.69 -0.54
CA ILE A 175 -15.53 -7.98 -0.77
C ILE A 175 -16.71 -8.96 -0.78
N GLU A 176 -16.55 -10.11 -1.44
CA GLU A 176 -17.64 -11.07 -1.65
C GLU A 176 -17.91 -11.92 -0.41
N ASN A 177 -16.86 -12.33 0.30
CA ASN A 177 -16.95 -13.37 1.32
C ASN A 177 -16.51 -12.91 2.71
N GLY A 178 -15.81 -11.78 2.86
CA GLY A 178 -15.29 -11.34 4.14
C GLY A 178 -16.37 -10.87 5.13
N ALA A 179 -16.08 -10.97 6.44
CA ALA A 179 -16.92 -10.34 7.47
C ALA A 179 -16.92 -8.80 7.37
N GLY A 180 -15.90 -8.26 6.71
CA GLY A 180 -15.80 -6.89 6.25
C GLY A 180 -15.17 -6.87 4.85
N ASN A 181 -15.09 -5.69 4.27
CA ASN A 181 -14.56 -5.48 2.92
C ASN A 181 -13.29 -4.63 2.92
N GLU A 182 -12.59 -4.53 4.06
CA GLU A 182 -11.38 -3.73 4.16
C GLU A 182 -10.19 -4.50 3.58
N VAL A 183 -9.49 -3.84 2.65
CA VAL A 183 -8.27 -4.36 2.05
C VAL A 183 -7.16 -3.33 2.21
N ILE A 184 -6.03 -3.78 2.75
CA ILE A 184 -4.85 -2.96 2.98
C ILE A 184 -3.67 -3.58 2.28
N LEU A 185 -2.96 -2.77 1.51
CA LEU A 185 -1.67 -3.09 0.92
C LEU A 185 -0.57 -2.45 1.79
N TRP A 186 0.34 -3.25 2.31
CA TRP A 186 1.54 -2.76 2.97
C TRP A 186 2.66 -2.66 1.96
N SER A 187 3.12 -1.43 1.69
CA SER A 187 4.30 -1.23 0.84
C SER A 187 5.59 -1.51 1.60
N ILE A 188 6.49 -2.23 0.93
CA ILE A 188 7.82 -2.52 1.45
C ILE A 188 8.87 -1.60 0.83
N TRP A 189 10.15 -1.88 1.06
CA TRP A 189 11.29 -1.11 0.56
C TRP A 189 12.29 -2.02 -0.19
N PRO A 190 13.14 -1.45 -1.05
CA PRO A 190 14.23 -2.20 -1.69
C PRO A 190 15.30 -2.63 -0.68
N ASP A 191 16.16 -3.57 -1.09
CA ASP A 191 17.39 -3.88 -0.35
C ASP A 191 18.29 -2.63 -0.27
N LEU A 192 19.20 -2.56 0.71
CA LEU A 192 20.19 -1.49 0.83
C LEU A 192 21.06 -1.34 -0.44
N ASN A 193 21.24 -2.43 -1.18
CA ASN A 193 21.95 -2.43 -2.46
C ASN A 193 21.09 -2.01 -3.67
N GLY A 194 19.79 -1.78 -3.46
CA GLY A 194 18.82 -1.43 -4.50
C GLY A 194 17.71 -2.47 -4.68
N PRO A 195 16.71 -2.17 -5.54
CA PRO A 195 15.63 -3.10 -5.85
C PRO A 195 16.15 -4.44 -6.37
N GLY A 196 15.55 -5.57 -5.97
CA GLY A 196 15.94 -6.90 -6.49
C GLY A 196 17.27 -7.46 -5.96
N GLY A 197 17.94 -6.75 -5.04
CA GLY A 197 19.16 -7.24 -4.39
C GLY A 197 20.32 -7.38 -5.38
N THR A 198 20.96 -8.55 -5.37
CA THR A 198 22.18 -8.81 -6.17
C THR A 198 21.93 -8.87 -7.68
N GLU A 199 20.72 -9.25 -8.11
CA GLU A 199 20.34 -9.38 -9.52
C GLU A 199 19.00 -8.69 -9.79
N PRO A 200 18.98 -7.34 -9.90
CA PRO A 200 17.77 -6.61 -10.24
C PRO A 200 17.25 -6.98 -11.63
N PRO A 201 15.92 -7.00 -11.84
CA PRO A 201 15.34 -6.89 -13.17
C PRO A 201 15.92 -5.69 -13.94
N ALA A 202 15.99 -5.78 -15.27
CA ALA A 202 16.63 -4.76 -16.09
C ALA A 202 16.02 -3.36 -15.89
N GLU A 203 14.72 -3.28 -15.63
CA GLU A 203 13.97 -2.05 -15.36
C GLU A 203 14.35 -1.41 -14.02
N TRP A 204 14.89 -2.21 -13.11
CA TRP A 204 15.39 -1.79 -11.81
C TRP A 204 16.90 -1.52 -11.82
N ALA A 205 17.59 -1.77 -12.94
CA ALA A 205 19.03 -1.57 -13.03
C ALA A 205 19.41 -0.10 -12.80
N GLY A 206 20.41 0.12 -11.93
CA GLY A 206 20.92 1.46 -11.61
C GLY A 206 20.17 2.20 -10.50
N TYR A 207 19.08 1.63 -9.98
CA TYR A 207 18.46 2.16 -8.76
C TYR A 207 19.23 1.72 -7.51
N THR A 208 19.46 2.67 -6.61
CA THR A 208 19.97 2.43 -5.25
C THR A 208 18.81 2.23 -4.29
N PHE A 209 19.08 1.92 -3.03
CA PHE A 209 18.05 1.94 -1.98
C PHE A 209 17.25 3.25 -2.01
N ARG A 210 17.95 4.39 -1.91
CA ARG A 210 17.32 5.69 -1.78
C ARG A 210 16.57 6.13 -3.04
N THR A 211 17.16 5.90 -4.21
CA THR A 211 16.54 6.26 -5.49
C THR A 211 15.45 5.29 -5.93
N GLY A 212 15.44 4.05 -5.40
CA GLY A 212 14.40 3.06 -5.65
C GLY A 212 13.13 3.25 -4.80
N LEU A 213 13.23 3.91 -3.64
CA LEU A 213 12.07 4.14 -2.75
C LEU A 213 10.88 4.87 -3.42
N PRO A 214 11.08 5.96 -4.19
CA PRO A 214 9.98 6.60 -4.93
C PRO A 214 9.34 5.69 -5.99
N GLU A 215 10.11 4.78 -6.58
CA GLU A 215 9.56 3.86 -7.56
C GLU A 215 8.77 2.72 -6.91
N TYR A 216 9.17 2.28 -5.72
CA TYR A 216 8.36 1.37 -4.89
C TYR A 216 7.03 2.02 -4.51
N GLU A 217 7.06 3.29 -4.08
CA GLU A 217 5.86 4.09 -3.84
C GLU A 217 4.93 4.07 -5.04
N ASN A 218 5.46 4.43 -6.21
CA ASN A 218 4.70 4.47 -7.45
C ASN A 218 4.07 3.11 -7.77
N SER A 219 4.84 2.02 -7.70
CA SER A 219 4.35 0.67 -7.97
C SER A 219 3.24 0.23 -7.01
N PHE A 220 3.43 0.39 -5.70
CA PHE A 220 2.40 0.00 -4.74
C PHE A 220 1.16 0.88 -4.84
N LYS A 221 1.32 2.19 -5.08
CA LYS A 221 0.19 3.08 -5.34
C LYS A 221 -0.58 2.64 -6.58
N TYR A 222 0.13 2.28 -7.65
CA TYR A 222 -0.50 1.77 -8.86
C TYR A 222 -1.30 0.49 -8.60
N MET A 223 -0.75 -0.47 -7.84
CA MET A 223 -1.47 -1.69 -7.46
C MET A 223 -2.76 -1.40 -6.68
N ALA A 224 -2.68 -0.52 -5.67
CA ALA A 224 -3.83 -0.13 -4.85
C ALA A 224 -4.90 0.63 -5.66
N ASP A 225 -4.47 1.60 -6.48
CA ASP A 225 -5.37 2.39 -7.32
C ASP A 225 -6.03 1.51 -8.41
N TYR A 226 -5.28 0.59 -9.03
CA TYR A 226 -5.80 -0.35 -10.02
C TYR A 226 -6.85 -1.29 -9.41
N ALA A 227 -6.55 -1.94 -8.28
CA ALA A 227 -7.50 -2.80 -7.60
C ALA A 227 -8.75 -2.02 -7.19
N THR A 228 -8.58 -0.80 -6.67
CA THR A 228 -9.70 0.09 -6.32
C THR A 228 -10.60 0.36 -7.52
N TRP A 229 -10.02 0.81 -8.63
CA TRP A 229 -10.74 1.07 -9.88
C TRP A 229 -11.47 -0.18 -10.39
N LYS A 230 -10.79 -1.32 -10.44
CA LYS A 230 -11.36 -2.57 -10.95
C LYS A 230 -12.52 -3.06 -10.08
N MET A 231 -12.38 -3.01 -8.75
CA MET A 231 -13.45 -3.43 -7.84
C MET A 231 -14.67 -2.53 -7.94
N ARG A 232 -14.51 -1.21 -8.12
CA ARG A 232 -15.65 -0.30 -8.35
C ARG A 232 -16.43 -0.63 -9.63
N GLN A 233 -15.75 -1.07 -10.69
CA GLN A 233 -16.41 -1.55 -11.90
C GLN A 233 -17.17 -2.86 -11.68
N LEU A 234 -16.56 -3.80 -10.95
CA LEU A 234 -17.14 -5.12 -10.73
C LEU A 234 -18.24 -5.13 -9.67
N TYR A 235 -18.16 -4.24 -8.67
CA TYR A 235 -19.05 -4.14 -7.52
C TYR A 235 -19.57 -2.71 -7.38
N PRO A 236 -20.50 -2.27 -8.25
CA PRO A 236 -21.00 -0.89 -8.27
C PRO A 236 -21.81 -0.51 -7.01
N SER A 237 -22.13 -1.47 -6.15
CA SER A 237 -22.78 -1.26 -4.85
C SER A 237 -21.79 -0.91 -3.73
N LEU A 238 -20.48 -0.93 -3.99
CA LEU A 238 -19.50 -0.47 -3.02
C LEU A 238 -19.72 1.01 -2.70
N PRO A 239 -19.43 1.45 -1.46
CA PRO A 239 -19.40 2.87 -1.12
C PRO A 239 -18.54 3.67 -2.12
N GLU A 240 -18.97 4.90 -2.43
CA GLU A 240 -18.29 5.78 -3.40
C GLU A 240 -16.83 6.06 -3.03
N ASP A 241 -16.51 6.03 -1.74
CA ASP A 241 -15.21 6.27 -1.15
C ASP A 241 -14.42 4.98 -0.87
N TRP A 242 -15.00 3.80 -1.09
CA TRP A 242 -14.32 2.53 -0.89
C TRP A 242 -13.05 2.46 -1.75
N ARG A 243 -11.96 2.02 -1.14
CA ARG A 243 -10.63 1.90 -1.75
C ARG A 243 -9.79 0.85 -1.05
N VAL A 244 -8.80 0.33 -1.75
CA VAL A 244 -7.67 -0.36 -1.14
C VAL A 244 -6.79 0.68 -0.45
N TRP A 245 -6.53 0.47 0.83
CA TRP A 245 -5.68 1.35 1.63
C TRP A 245 -4.21 0.99 1.45
N LEU A 246 -3.34 2.00 1.42
CA LEU A 246 -1.89 1.79 1.35
C LEU A 246 -1.24 2.23 2.66
N ILE A 247 -0.54 1.30 3.34
CA ILE A 247 0.39 1.66 4.41
C ILE A 247 1.76 1.94 3.78
N PRO A 248 2.31 3.17 3.90
CA PRO A 248 3.52 3.59 3.19
C PRO A 248 4.80 3.17 3.93
N GLY A 249 5.03 1.86 4.13
CA GLY A 249 6.23 1.36 4.82
C GLY A 249 7.56 1.81 4.18
N HIS A 250 7.59 1.99 2.85
CA HIS A 250 8.73 2.60 2.16
C HIS A 250 9.05 4.02 2.68
N LYS A 251 8.06 4.86 3.00
CA LYS A 251 8.28 6.21 3.55
C LYS A 251 8.87 6.19 4.95
N TRP A 252 8.49 5.21 5.75
CA TRP A 252 9.09 5.04 7.08
C TRP A 252 10.58 4.73 6.94
N MET A 253 10.93 3.85 6.00
CA MET A 253 12.32 3.52 5.73
C MET A 253 13.09 4.63 5.02
N GLU A 254 12.44 5.42 4.16
CA GLU A 254 12.99 6.66 3.62
C GLU A 254 13.45 7.58 4.75
N ARG A 255 12.57 7.82 5.72
CA ARG A 255 12.87 8.67 6.87
C ARG A 255 14.01 8.11 7.73
N VAL A 256 13.95 6.82 8.07
CA VAL A 256 14.99 6.16 8.87
C VAL A 256 16.36 6.24 8.18
N TYR A 257 16.40 6.03 6.86
CA TYR A 257 17.64 6.12 6.09
C TYR A 257 18.18 7.56 6.09
N ASP A 258 17.32 8.54 5.79
CA ASP A 258 17.70 9.96 5.72
C ASP A 258 18.15 10.50 7.10
N ASP A 259 17.70 9.91 8.21
CA ASP A 259 18.14 10.28 9.58
C ASP A 259 19.47 9.62 10.01
N ILE A 260 19.87 8.52 9.36
CA ILE A 260 21.09 7.75 9.72
C ILE A 260 22.31 8.16 8.87
N GLN A 261 22.09 8.51 7.59
CA GLN A 261 23.16 8.86 6.63
C GLN A 261 23.53 10.34 6.69
#